data_AF-A0A1B6HAU5-F1
#
_entry.id   AF-A0A1B6HAU5-F1
#
_cell.length_a   1.000
_cell.length_b   1.000
_cell.length_c   1.000
_cell.angle_alpha   90.00
_cell.angle_beta   90.00
_cell.angle_gamma   90.00
#
_symmetry.space_group_name_H-M   'P 1'
#
loop_
_entity.id
_entity.type
_entity.pdbx_description
1 polymer ?
#
loop_
_entity_poly.entity_id
_entity_poly.type
_entity_poly.pdbx_seq_one_letter_code
_entity_poly.pdbx_strand_id
1 'polypeptide(L)'
;MCLKIIVMVAALVVVGGVVWFFVFRDKTSNNENSNNAPLDLLCNTILSSDLQSEVSGYKSTVNRIISSVLSGSFRYRVNNELATFVDRFGNRLSGSENLENSIDYMLKLLESYELDNVHGENVTVLQWNRGNESCVLVSPRVQNLAITGLGYSVGTNGTHLEADVLVVQSFTELQNRADEAKGKIVVIAEDWLGSYGKTVVYRSRAAVEVARVGGLAALIRSVTPFSIYSPHTGMMSYSGNVTKIPAAALTVEDAQMLLRMSKRGDPLRISLYMEAQTLANTTSRNTVAELQGTTHPEKVVVVSGHLDSWDVG
;
A
#
# COMPACT_ATOMS: atom_id res chain seq x y z
N MET A 1 1.26 -34.80 9.88
CA MET A 1 1.89 -33.70 10.65
C MET A 1 0.79 -32.80 11.20
N CYS A 2 0.72 -32.61 12.52
CA CYS A 2 -0.17 -31.65 13.15
C CYS A 2 0.69 -30.64 13.90
N LEU A 3 1.08 -29.60 13.15
CA LEU A 3 1.75 -28.40 13.60
C LEU A 3 0.70 -27.44 14.15
N LYS A 4 1.11 -26.53 15.04
CA LYS A 4 0.27 -25.40 15.45
C LYS A 4 0.17 -24.42 14.28
N ILE A 5 -1.03 -24.06 13.87
CA ILE A 5 -1.22 -22.98 12.88
C ILE A 5 -1.52 -21.70 13.65
N ILE A 6 -0.76 -20.63 13.38
CA ILE A 6 -1.06 -19.30 13.90
C ILE A 6 -1.61 -18.48 12.73
N VAL A 7 -2.85 -18.01 12.88
CA VAL A 7 -3.44 -17.00 12.03
C VAL A 7 -3.14 -15.64 12.66
N MET A 8 -2.32 -14.84 11.97
CA MET A 8 -1.97 -13.50 12.41
C MET A 8 -2.43 -12.48 11.38
N VAL A 9 -3.34 -11.60 11.77
CA VAL A 9 -3.79 -10.50 10.91
C VAL A 9 -3.25 -9.18 11.48
N ALA A 10 -2.37 -8.53 10.73
CA ALA A 10 -1.70 -7.31 11.17
C ALA A 10 -2.60 -6.06 10.99
N ALA A 11 -2.43 -5.07 11.86
CA ALA A 11 -3.10 -3.77 11.76
C ALA A 11 -2.35 -2.73 10.91
N LEU A 12 -1.38 -3.17 10.10
CA LEU A 12 -0.44 -2.27 9.44
C LEU A 12 -0.08 -2.66 8.01
N VAL A 13 -0.23 -1.70 7.10
CA VAL A 13 0.65 -1.55 5.94
C VAL A 13 2.08 -1.29 6.43
N VAL A 14 2.90 -2.34 6.35
CA VAL A 14 4.38 -2.39 6.49
C VAL A 14 5.02 -1.01 6.73
N VAL A 15 5.16 -0.63 7.99
CA VAL A 15 6.13 0.38 8.42
C VAL A 15 7.50 -0.13 8.01
N GLY A 16 8.33 0.77 7.45
CA GLY A 16 9.73 0.54 7.10
C GLY A 16 10.64 0.27 8.31
N GLY A 17 10.29 -0.71 9.12
CA GLY A 17 11.12 -1.40 10.08
C GLY A 17 11.09 -2.88 9.74
N VAL A 18 12.22 -3.54 9.87
CA VAL A 18 12.38 -4.97 9.62
C VAL A 18 11.51 -5.75 10.62
N VAL A 19 10.22 -5.90 10.34
CA VAL A 19 9.54 -7.12 10.71
C VAL A 19 10.23 -8.17 9.88
N TRP A 20 11.00 -9.05 10.53
CA TRP A 20 11.45 -10.29 9.92
C TRP A 20 10.20 -11.12 9.60
N PHE A 21 9.44 -10.72 8.59
CA PHE A 21 8.82 -11.69 7.74
C PHE A 21 9.99 -12.47 7.16
N PHE A 22 10.21 -13.68 7.69
CA PHE A 22 10.78 -14.74 6.87
C PHE A 22 9.77 -15.02 5.74
N VAL A 23 9.65 -14.07 4.81
CA VAL A 23 9.44 -14.46 3.43
C VAL A 23 10.71 -15.24 3.13
N PHE A 24 10.59 -16.55 2.91
CA PHE A 24 11.57 -17.26 2.11
C PHE A 24 11.54 -16.64 0.72
N ARG A 25 12.17 -15.46 0.60
CA ARG A 25 12.43 -14.79 -0.64
C ARG A 25 13.75 -15.38 -1.10
N ASP A 26 13.64 -16.27 -2.06
CA ASP A 26 14.77 -16.92 -2.69
C ASP A 26 15.84 -15.86 -3.06
N LYS A 27 17.07 -16.09 -2.62
CA LYS A 27 18.24 -15.20 -2.78
C LYS A 27 18.83 -15.33 -4.19
N THR A 28 18.01 -15.39 -5.23
CA THR A 28 18.47 -15.60 -6.61
C THR A 28 18.24 -14.43 -7.56
N SER A 29 17.63 -13.32 -7.12
CA SER A 29 17.53 -12.12 -7.98
C SER A 29 18.58 -11.06 -7.62
N ASN A 30 19.83 -11.31 -7.97
CA ASN A 30 20.81 -10.26 -8.28
C ASN A 30 21.89 -10.85 -9.17
N ASN A 31 21.55 -11.07 -10.44
CA ASN A 31 22.48 -10.95 -11.55
C ASN A 31 21.70 -10.86 -12.86
N GLU A 32 21.51 -9.63 -13.35
CA GLU A 32 21.23 -9.38 -14.76
C GLU A 32 22.53 -9.70 -15.55
N ASN A 33 22.65 -10.94 -16.03
CA ASN A 33 23.31 -11.33 -17.28
C ASN A 33 23.50 -12.85 -17.33
N SER A 34 22.50 -13.57 -17.84
CA SER A 34 22.69 -14.73 -18.75
C SER A 34 21.36 -15.42 -19.03
N ASN A 35 21.04 -15.51 -20.33
CA ASN A 35 20.20 -16.51 -21.01
C ASN A 35 18.93 -17.04 -20.31
N ASN A 36 17.80 -16.59 -20.86
CA ASN A 36 16.47 -17.19 -20.82
C ASN A 36 16.44 -18.70 -20.50
N ALA A 37 16.07 -19.03 -19.26
CA ALA A 37 15.36 -20.25 -18.92
C ALA A 37 14.17 -19.87 -18.04
N PRO A 38 12.98 -20.49 -18.22
CA PRO A 38 11.86 -20.22 -17.34
C PRO A 38 12.29 -20.59 -15.92
N LEU A 39 11.95 -19.75 -14.94
CA LEU A 39 12.13 -20.03 -13.52
C LEU A 39 11.10 -21.10 -13.09
N ASP A 40 11.21 -22.30 -13.67
CA ASP A 40 10.64 -23.51 -13.12
C ASP A 40 11.48 -23.87 -11.91
N LEU A 41 11.20 -23.19 -10.80
CA LEU A 41 11.68 -23.61 -9.48
C LEU A 41 10.93 -24.89 -9.10
N LEU A 42 11.25 -25.99 -9.78
CA LEU A 42 10.74 -27.31 -9.44
C LEU A 42 11.21 -27.60 -8.01
N CYS A 43 10.27 -27.70 -7.06
CA CYS A 43 10.52 -28.13 -5.66
C CYS A 43 11.47 -29.34 -5.57
N ASN A 44 11.54 -30.12 -6.64
CA ASN A 44 12.37 -31.30 -6.82
C ASN A 44 13.88 -31.05 -6.63
N THR A 45 14.38 -29.83 -6.80
CA THR A 45 15.81 -29.51 -6.66
C THR A 45 16.19 -28.95 -5.29
N ILE A 46 15.21 -28.58 -4.46
CA ILE A 46 15.43 -27.90 -3.16
C ILE A 46 15.11 -28.83 -1.98
N LEU A 47 14.13 -29.72 -2.14
CA LEU A 47 13.70 -30.64 -1.08
C LEU A 47 14.37 -32.01 -1.24
N SER A 48 14.70 -32.68 -0.14
CA SER A 48 15.11 -34.10 -0.18
C SER A 48 13.99 -34.97 -0.75
N SER A 49 14.31 -36.11 -1.38
CA SER A 49 13.34 -37.10 -1.89
C SER A 49 12.31 -37.52 -0.85
N ASP A 50 12.72 -37.62 0.41
CA ASP A 50 11.86 -38.05 1.52
C ASP A 50 10.80 -37.01 1.84
N LEU A 51 11.21 -35.74 1.96
CA LEU A 51 10.29 -34.61 2.11
C LEU A 51 9.34 -34.45 0.91
N GLN A 52 9.83 -34.65 -0.31
CA GLN A 52 8.97 -34.61 -1.51
C GLN A 52 7.90 -35.70 -1.46
N SER A 53 8.28 -36.90 -1.05
CA SER A 53 7.37 -38.05 -0.90
C SER A 53 6.36 -37.80 0.22
N GLU A 54 6.81 -37.25 1.35
CA GLU A 54 5.95 -36.86 2.46
C GLU A 54 4.91 -35.79 2.03
N VAL A 55 5.35 -34.69 1.43
CA VAL A 55 4.47 -33.62 0.93
C VAL A 55 3.45 -34.17 -0.07
N SER A 56 3.90 -35.00 -1.00
CA SER A 56 3.04 -35.66 -1.99
C SER A 56 2.02 -36.59 -1.34
N GLY A 57 2.36 -37.23 -0.21
CA GLY A 57 1.46 -38.05 0.59
C GLY A 57 0.25 -37.28 1.12
N TYR A 58 0.35 -35.96 1.34
CA TYR A 58 -0.77 -35.13 1.80
C TYR A 58 -1.73 -34.71 0.68
N LYS A 59 -1.48 -35.07 -0.58
CA LYS A 59 -2.29 -34.66 -1.75
C LYS A 59 -3.79 -34.94 -1.58
N SER A 60 -4.15 -36.09 -1.02
CA SER A 60 -5.57 -36.44 -0.75
C SER A 60 -6.20 -35.46 0.24
N THR A 61 -5.51 -35.13 1.33
CA THR A 61 -5.96 -34.16 2.33
C THR A 61 -6.09 -32.76 1.74
N VAL A 62 -5.09 -32.30 0.97
CA VAL A 62 -5.14 -31.00 0.28
C VAL A 62 -6.33 -30.92 -0.67
N ASN A 63 -6.55 -31.96 -1.48
CA ASN A 63 -7.69 -32.01 -2.40
C ASN A 63 -9.04 -31.99 -1.67
N ARG A 64 -9.14 -32.63 -0.49
CA ARG A 64 -10.33 -32.56 0.35
C ARG A 64 -10.58 -31.15 0.89
N ILE A 65 -9.54 -30.45 1.34
CA ILE A 65 -9.66 -29.05 1.79
C ILE A 65 -10.13 -28.16 0.63
N ILE A 66 -9.48 -28.27 -0.53
CA ILE A 66 -9.86 -27.51 -1.74
C ILE A 66 -11.31 -27.81 -2.12
N SER A 67 -11.70 -29.09 -2.17
CA SER A 67 -13.07 -29.49 -2.52
C SER A 67 -14.08 -28.97 -1.50
N SER A 68 -13.75 -28.97 -0.20
CA SER A 68 -14.62 -28.42 0.85
C SER A 68 -14.93 -26.94 0.63
N VAL A 69 -13.93 -26.16 0.23
CA VAL A 69 -14.05 -24.71 -0.02
C VAL A 69 -14.73 -24.40 -1.35
N LEU A 70 -14.45 -25.17 -2.42
CA LEU A 70 -14.97 -24.88 -3.76
C LEU A 70 -16.37 -25.46 -4.01
N SER A 71 -16.65 -26.67 -3.53
CA SER A 71 -17.88 -27.40 -3.84
C SER A 71 -18.57 -28.03 -2.61
N GLY A 72 -17.92 -28.05 -1.46
CA GLY A 72 -18.43 -28.66 -0.23
C GLY A 72 -19.15 -27.67 0.70
N SER A 73 -19.13 -27.99 1.99
CA SER A 73 -19.87 -27.27 3.03
C SER A 73 -19.38 -25.85 3.29
N PHE A 74 -18.17 -25.50 2.85
CA PHE A 74 -17.60 -24.15 2.97
C PHE A 74 -17.76 -23.31 1.70
N ARG A 75 -18.46 -23.84 0.68
CA ARG A 75 -18.71 -23.10 -0.56
C ARG A 75 -19.38 -21.76 -0.28
N TYR A 76 -18.87 -20.71 -0.93
CA TYR A 76 -19.26 -19.31 -0.77
C TYR A 76 -18.98 -18.68 0.60
N ARG A 77 -18.57 -19.45 1.61
CA ARG A 77 -18.38 -18.92 2.97
C ARG A 77 -17.34 -17.80 2.99
N VAL A 78 -16.20 -18.00 2.34
CA VAL A 78 -15.14 -16.97 2.25
C VAL A 78 -15.66 -15.67 1.62
N ASN A 79 -16.40 -15.77 0.51
CA ASN A 79 -16.93 -14.60 -0.18
C ASN A 79 -18.03 -13.90 0.63
N ASN A 80 -18.88 -14.66 1.31
CA ASN A 80 -19.96 -14.11 2.14
C ASN A 80 -19.41 -13.43 3.40
N GLU A 81 -18.40 -14.01 4.05
CA GLU A 81 -17.71 -13.40 5.19
C GLU A 81 -16.98 -12.13 4.75
N LEU A 82 -16.29 -12.16 3.61
CA LEU A 82 -15.65 -10.98 3.04
C LEU A 82 -16.67 -9.88 2.71
N ALA A 83 -17.78 -10.22 2.06
CA ALA A 83 -18.84 -9.26 1.74
C ALA A 83 -19.44 -8.67 3.02
N THR A 84 -19.80 -9.51 3.99
CA THR A 84 -20.33 -9.08 5.30
C THR A 84 -19.37 -8.14 6.01
N PHE A 85 -18.07 -8.47 5.99
CA PHE A 85 -17.04 -7.67 6.64
C PHE A 85 -16.85 -6.31 5.95
N VAL A 86 -16.75 -6.29 4.62
CA VAL A 86 -16.55 -5.07 3.83
C VAL A 86 -17.79 -4.18 3.89
N ASP A 87 -19.00 -4.72 3.77
CA ASP A 87 -20.25 -3.96 3.84
C ASP A 87 -20.50 -3.38 5.24
N ARG A 88 -20.02 -4.06 6.29
CA ARG A 88 -20.17 -3.61 7.67
C ARG A 88 -19.22 -2.47 8.03
N PHE A 89 -17.95 -2.58 7.63
CA PHE A 89 -16.91 -1.67 8.10
C PHE A 89 -16.43 -0.68 7.03
N GLY A 90 -16.41 -1.05 5.75
CA GLY A 90 -15.81 -0.21 4.71
C GLY A 90 -14.33 0.05 4.96
N ASN A 91 -13.92 1.32 4.86
CA ASN A 91 -12.54 1.76 5.01
C ASN A 91 -12.07 1.75 6.48
N ARG A 92 -10.87 1.25 6.72
CA ARG A 92 -10.37 0.93 8.07
C ARG A 92 -8.90 1.30 8.20
N LEU A 93 -8.64 2.60 8.11
CA LEU A 93 -7.30 3.17 8.19
C LEU A 93 -6.65 2.88 9.55
N SER A 94 -5.34 2.61 9.54
CA SER A 94 -4.56 2.42 10.77
C SER A 94 -4.71 3.62 11.71
N GLY A 95 -4.95 3.34 13.00
CA GLY A 95 -5.22 4.35 14.03
C GLY A 95 -6.64 4.94 14.03
N SER A 96 -7.55 4.40 13.22
CA SER A 96 -8.98 4.77 13.26
C SER A 96 -9.79 3.89 14.23
N GLU A 97 -10.85 4.47 14.80
CA GLU A 97 -11.82 3.72 15.62
C GLU A 97 -12.48 2.57 14.83
N ASN A 98 -12.72 2.78 13.54
CA ASN A 98 -13.35 1.76 12.69
C ASN A 98 -12.46 0.53 12.49
N LEU A 99 -11.13 0.70 12.43
CA LEU A 99 -10.21 -0.45 12.44
C LEU A 99 -10.30 -1.22 13.75
N GLU A 100 -10.37 -0.54 14.90
CA GLU A 100 -10.51 -1.21 16.20
C GLU A 100 -11.83 -1.97 16.34
N ASN A 101 -12.94 -1.39 15.87
CA ASN A 101 -14.23 -2.08 15.79
C ASN A 101 -14.17 -3.30 14.86
N SER A 102 -13.43 -3.20 13.75
CA SER A 102 -13.20 -4.32 12.82
C SER A 102 -12.38 -5.45 13.45
N ILE A 103 -11.37 -5.09 14.25
CA ILE A 103 -10.55 -6.05 15.02
C ILE A 103 -11.42 -6.78 16.05
N ASP A 104 -12.22 -6.05 16.82
CA ASP A 104 -13.12 -6.64 17.82
C ASP A 104 -14.13 -7.61 17.19
N TYR A 105 -14.64 -7.27 16.01
CA TYR A 105 -15.48 -8.19 15.24
C TYR A 105 -14.72 -9.44 14.81
N MET A 106 -13.49 -9.28 14.31
CA MET A 106 -12.67 -10.42 13.88
C MET A 106 -12.34 -11.35 15.04
N LEU A 107 -11.96 -10.82 16.21
CA LEU A 107 -11.71 -11.61 17.42
C LEU A 107 -12.95 -12.45 17.79
N LYS A 108 -14.13 -11.83 17.87
CA LYS A 108 -15.39 -12.55 18.16
C LYS A 108 -15.73 -13.59 17.10
N LEU A 109 -15.47 -13.29 15.84
CA LEU A 109 -15.70 -14.23 14.74
C LEU A 109 -14.79 -15.45 14.90
N LEU A 110 -13.49 -15.25 15.15
CA LEU A 110 -12.52 -16.32 15.38
C LEU A 110 -12.85 -17.16 16.62
N GLU A 111 -13.31 -16.53 17.70
CA GLU A 111 -13.83 -17.22 18.90
C GLU A 111 -15.06 -18.08 18.57
N SER A 112 -15.99 -17.58 17.74
CA SER A 112 -17.18 -18.33 17.31
C SER A 112 -16.85 -19.54 16.42
N TYR A 113 -15.66 -19.55 15.82
CA TYR A 113 -15.09 -20.68 15.10
C TYR A 113 -14.36 -21.67 16.01
N GLU A 114 -14.38 -21.45 17.33
CA GLU A 114 -13.74 -22.29 18.35
C GLU A 114 -12.23 -22.43 18.11
N LEU A 115 -11.59 -21.37 17.61
CA LEU A 115 -10.13 -21.31 17.51
C LEU A 115 -9.49 -21.08 18.88
N ASP A 116 -8.26 -21.55 19.03
CA ASP A 116 -7.49 -21.47 20.26
C ASP A 116 -6.81 -20.10 20.40
N ASN A 117 -6.55 -19.68 21.65
CA ASN A 117 -5.75 -18.50 21.99
C ASN A 117 -6.10 -17.24 21.16
N VAL A 118 -7.39 -16.94 20.98
CA VAL A 118 -7.84 -15.75 20.24
C VAL A 118 -7.59 -14.51 21.10
N HIS A 119 -6.73 -13.59 20.64
CA HIS A 119 -6.41 -12.37 21.37
C HIS A 119 -5.87 -11.27 20.45
N GLY A 120 -5.89 -10.03 20.96
CA GLY A 120 -5.25 -8.88 20.34
C GLY A 120 -3.85 -8.63 20.91
N GLU A 121 -2.88 -8.32 20.06
CA GLU A 121 -1.55 -7.88 20.46
C GLU A 121 -1.35 -6.39 20.14
N ASN A 122 -1.08 -5.57 21.16
CA ASN A 122 -0.93 -4.12 20.98
C ASN A 122 0.24 -3.76 20.06
N VAL A 123 0.00 -2.83 19.13
CA VAL A 123 0.99 -2.21 18.27
C VAL A 123 0.83 -0.69 18.28
N THR A 124 1.93 0.04 18.39
CA THR A 124 1.93 1.50 18.28
C THR A 124 1.91 1.91 16.81
N VAL A 125 0.91 2.70 16.42
CA VAL A 125 0.69 3.13 15.04
C VAL A 125 0.67 4.65 14.94
N LEU A 126 1.04 5.16 13.77
CA LEU A 126 0.92 6.59 13.48
C LEU A 126 -0.52 6.91 13.12
N GLN A 127 -1.13 7.87 13.81
CA GLN A 127 -2.45 8.35 13.44
C GLN A 127 -2.33 9.48 12.41
N TRP A 128 -2.80 9.23 11.20
CA TRP A 128 -2.82 10.22 10.11
C TRP A 128 -4.24 10.41 9.60
N ASN A 129 -4.65 11.66 9.49
CA ASN A 129 -5.96 12.04 8.95
C ASN A 129 -5.75 12.84 7.67
N ARG A 130 -6.39 12.42 6.59
CA ARG A 130 -6.35 13.10 5.29
C ARG A 130 -7.06 14.45 5.31
N GLY A 131 -8.25 14.49 5.92
CA GLY A 131 -9.15 15.65 5.89
C GLY A 131 -9.64 15.99 4.48
N ASN A 132 -10.14 17.21 4.30
CA ASN A 132 -10.55 17.71 3.01
C ASN A 132 -9.35 18.08 2.14
N GLU A 133 -9.53 17.93 0.83
CA GLU A 133 -8.52 18.28 -0.15
C GLU A 133 -9.16 18.80 -1.44
N SER A 134 -8.47 19.73 -2.10
CA SER A 134 -8.88 20.23 -3.41
C SER A 134 -7.67 20.72 -4.21
N CYS A 135 -7.78 20.65 -5.53
CA CYS A 135 -6.75 21.12 -6.44
C CYS A 135 -7.41 21.74 -7.67
N VAL A 136 -6.99 22.96 -8.01
CA VAL A 136 -7.53 23.71 -9.13
C VAL A 136 -6.37 24.18 -10.01
N LEU A 137 -6.42 23.85 -11.29
CA LEU A 137 -5.65 24.56 -12.31
C LEU A 137 -6.24 25.95 -12.47
N VAL A 138 -5.48 27.00 -12.20
CA VAL A 138 -5.90 28.40 -12.24
C VAL A 138 -5.59 29.02 -13.61
N SER A 139 -4.43 28.68 -14.18
CA SER A 139 -3.96 29.13 -15.49
C SER A 139 -3.45 27.93 -16.31
N PRO A 140 -3.69 27.88 -17.64
CA PRO A 140 -4.29 28.91 -18.49
C PRO A 140 -5.83 28.94 -18.49
N ARG A 141 -6.47 27.99 -17.81
CA ARG A 141 -7.92 27.95 -17.63
C ARG A 141 -8.25 27.34 -16.28
N VAL A 142 -9.41 27.73 -15.75
CA VAL A 142 -9.92 27.14 -14.52
C VAL A 142 -10.39 25.71 -14.79
N GLN A 143 -9.82 24.75 -14.07
CA GLN A 143 -10.28 23.36 -14.06
C GLN A 143 -10.00 22.71 -12.70
N ASN A 144 -11.00 22.02 -12.15
CA ASN A 144 -10.80 21.14 -11.01
C ASN A 144 -9.97 19.92 -11.43
N LEU A 145 -8.95 19.61 -10.64
CA LEU A 145 -8.11 18.44 -10.82
C LEU A 145 -8.46 17.43 -9.72
N ALA A 146 -8.73 16.19 -10.11
CA ALA A 146 -9.02 15.13 -9.14
C ALA A 146 -7.71 14.70 -8.47
N ILE A 147 -7.65 14.89 -7.14
CA ILE A 147 -6.50 14.55 -6.31
C ILE A 147 -6.88 13.60 -5.18
N THR A 148 -5.88 12.89 -4.68
CA THR A 148 -5.92 12.28 -3.35
C THR A 148 -4.56 12.39 -2.66
N GLY A 149 -4.56 12.82 -1.40
CA GLY A 149 -3.35 12.99 -0.60
C GLY A 149 -2.56 11.69 -0.52
N LEU A 150 -1.24 11.78 -0.46
CA LEU A 150 -0.43 10.60 -0.18
C LEU A 150 -0.44 10.34 1.33
N GLY A 151 -0.47 9.07 1.72
CA GLY A 151 -0.49 8.67 3.12
C GLY A 151 0.73 9.23 3.85
N TYR A 152 0.49 9.83 5.02
CA TYR A 152 1.46 10.57 5.84
C TYR A 152 1.90 11.94 5.31
N SER A 153 1.26 12.45 4.26
CA SER A 153 1.54 13.80 3.76
C SER A 153 1.16 14.86 4.79
N VAL A 154 1.92 15.96 4.82
CA VAL A 154 1.50 17.18 5.52
C VAL A 154 0.50 17.95 4.65
N GLY A 155 -0.41 18.66 5.30
CA GLY A 155 -1.35 19.56 4.65
C GLY A 155 -0.71 20.89 4.25
N THR A 156 -1.51 21.77 3.66
CA THR A 156 -1.13 23.13 3.25
C THR A 156 -1.31 24.16 4.38
N ASN A 157 -1.27 23.70 5.64
CA ASN A 157 -1.39 24.52 6.85
C ASN A 157 -2.63 25.42 6.87
N GLY A 158 -3.78 24.89 6.43
CA GLY A 158 -5.06 25.61 6.42
C GLY A 158 -5.19 26.71 5.35
N THR A 159 -4.23 26.84 4.44
CA THR A 159 -4.25 27.85 3.37
C THR A 159 -4.16 27.21 1.99
N HIS A 160 -4.60 27.91 0.95
CA HIS A 160 -4.38 27.49 -0.42
C HIS A 160 -2.94 27.78 -0.84
N LEU A 161 -2.18 26.74 -1.15
CA LEU A 161 -0.86 26.86 -1.76
C LEU A 161 -1.03 27.09 -3.26
N GLU A 162 -0.87 28.34 -3.70
CA GLU A 162 -0.94 28.69 -5.11
C GLU A 162 0.44 29.04 -5.69
N ALA A 163 0.88 28.28 -6.69
CA ALA A 163 2.19 28.50 -7.31
C ALA A 163 2.23 28.00 -8.77
N ASP A 164 3.24 28.47 -9.48
CA ASP A 164 3.54 28.01 -10.83
C ASP A 164 3.95 26.54 -10.80
N VAL A 165 3.72 25.85 -11.91
CA VAL A 165 3.92 24.40 -12.00
C VAL A 165 5.14 24.07 -12.85
N LEU A 166 5.98 23.18 -12.33
CA LEU A 166 6.97 22.45 -13.13
C LEU A 166 6.45 21.03 -13.37
N VAL A 167 6.33 20.63 -14.63
CA VAL A 167 5.99 19.24 -14.98
C VAL A 167 7.25 18.52 -15.44
N VAL A 168 7.50 17.35 -14.87
CA VAL A 168 8.60 16.44 -15.20
C VAL A 168 8.08 15.01 -15.32
N GLN A 169 8.83 14.11 -15.96
CA GLN A 169 8.47 12.70 -16.15
C GLN A 169 9.37 11.74 -15.37
N SER A 170 10.40 12.23 -14.68
CA SER A 170 11.29 11.40 -13.86
C SER A 170 12.02 12.19 -12.79
N PHE A 171 12.59 11.48 -11.80
CA PHE A 171 13.49 12.11 -10.83
C PHE A 171 14.79 12.62 -11.47
N THR A 172 15.29 11.95 -12.50
CA THR A 172 16.46 12.43 -13.25
C THR A 172 16.17 13.77 -13.93
N GLU A 173 15.01 13.90 -14.55
CA GLU A 173 14.58 15.16 -15.15
C GLU A 173 14.40 16.26 -14.09
N LEU A 174 13.79 15.94 -12.94
CA LEU A 174 13.66 16.86 -11.81
C LEU A 174 15.03 17.39 -11.36
N GLN A 175 16.03 16.52 -11.23
CA GLN A 175 17.37 16.92 -10.83
C GLN A 175 18.06 17.79 -11.89
N ASN A 176 17.93 17.42 -13.17
CA ASN A 176 18.48 18.22 -14.27
C ASN A 176 17.85 19.62 -14.38
N ARG A 177 16.60 19.76 -13.89
CA ARG A 177 15.81 21.00 -13.90
C ARG A 177 15.60 21.56 -12.49
N ALA A 178 16.52 21.26 -11.56
CA ALA A 178 16.37 21.62 -10.15
C ALA A 178 16.19 23.12 -9.92
N ASP A 179 16.88 23.96 -10.70
CA ASP A 179 16.75 25.42 -10.59
C ASP A 179 15.35 25.93 -11.01
N GLU A 180 14.69 25.25 -11.95
CA GLU A 180 13.32 25.60 -12.37
C GLU A 180 12.27 25.19 -11.33
N ALA A 181 12.59 24.23 -10.45
CA ALA A 181 11.66 23.66 -9.48
C ALA A 181 11.48 24.54 -8.23
N LYS A 182 12.43 25.43 -7.94
CA LYS A 182 12.44 26.29 -6.76
C LYS A 182 11.18 27.16 -6.70
N GLY A 183 10.44 27.05 -5.60
CA GLY A 183 9.22 27.84 -5.39
C GLY A 183 8.02 27.39 -6.25
N LYS A 184 8.07 26.21 -6.88
CA LYS A 184 7.00 25.69 -7.74
C LYS A 184 6.32 24.47 -7.14
N ILE A 185 5.08 24.23 -7.56
CA ILE A 185 4.45 22.91 -7.41
C ILE A 185 5.03 22.01 -8.50
N VAL A 186 5.58 20.86 -8.13
CA VAL A 186 6.14 19.92 -9.10
C VAL A 186 5.14 18.81 -9.36
N VAL A 187 4.75 18.67 -10.62
CA VAL A 187 3.96 17.53 -11.12
C VAL A 187 4.91 16.53 -11.74
N ILE A 188 4.96 15.32 -11.19
CA ILE A 188 5.69 14.19 -11.75
C ILE A 188 4.68 13.33 -12.52
N ALA A 189 4.73 13.43 -13.84
CA ALA A 189 3.87 12.73 -14.78
C ALA A 189 4.66 11.61 -15.48
N GLU A 190 5.20 10.69 -14.69
CA GLU A 190 5.91 9.51 -15.18
C GLU A 190 4.98 8.61 -16.02
N ASP A 191 5.53 7.86 -16.96
CA ASP A 191 4.79 6.77 -17.59
C ASP A 191 4.73 5.54 -16.67
N TRP A 192 3.73 4.67 -16.89
CA TRP A 192 3.69 3.37 -16.24
C TRP A 192 4.91 2.54 -16.65
N LEU A 193 5.76 2.16 -15.68
CA LEU A 193 7.03 1.48 -15.95
C LEU A 193 6.90 -0.05 -16.10
N GLY A 194 5.75 -0.51 -16.59
CA GLY A 194 5.43 -1.93 -16.82
C GLY A 194 5.04 -2.71 -15.56
N SER A 195 5.37 -2.22 -14.36
CA SER A 195 4.94 -2.85 -13.11
C SER A 195 4.77 -1.86 -11.96
N TYR A 196 3.98 -2.27 -10.96
CA TYR A 196 3.75 -1.47 -9.76
C TYR A 196 5.07 -1.26 -8.99
N GLY A 197 5.86 -2.32 -8.80
CA GLY A 197 7.11 -2.25 -8.05
C GLY A 197 8.14 -1.27 -8.64
N LYS A 198 8.15 -1.09 -9.97
CA LYS A 198 9.00 -0.09 -10.63
C LYS A 198 8.46 1.33 -10.52
N THR A 199 7.14 1.49 -10.58
CA THR A 199 6.48 2.81 -10.65
C THR A 199 6.25 3.42 -9.27
N VAL A 200 6.02 2.61 -8.24
CA VAL A 200 5.66 3.05 -6.89
C VAL A 200 6.70 3.94 -6.21
N VAL A 201 7.94 3.93 -6.69
CA VAL A 201 9.03 4.78 -6.19
C VAL A 201 8.68 6.28 -6.25
N TYR A 202 7.89 6.68 -7.24
CA TYR A 202 7.44 8.07 -7.38
C TYR A 202 6.52 8.45 -6.24
N ARG A 203 5.52 7.61 -5.91
CA ARG A 203 4.69 7.82 -4.71
C ARG A 203 5.52 7.90 -3.45
N SER A 204 6.40 6.92 -3.23
CA SER A 204 7.11 6.80 -1.97
C SER A 204 8.09 7.95 -1.70
N ARG A 205 8.66 8.56 -2.76
CA ARG A 205 9.79 9.50 -2.63
C ARG A 205 9.57 10.90 -3.20
N ALA A 206 8.51 11.14 -3.99
CA ALA A 206 8.30 12.42 -4.66
C ALA A 206 8.39 13.64 -3.73
N ALA A 207 7.74 13.58 -2.57
CA ALA A 207 7.78 14.66 -1.58
C ALA A 207 9.22 15.03 -1.17
N VAL A 208 10.07 14.01 -0.98
CA VAL A 208 11.47 14.22 -0.59
C VAL A 208 12.31 14.73 -1.75
N GLU A 209 12.17 14.15 -2.95
CA GLU A 209 12.97 14.57 -4.11
C GLU A 209 12.63 16.01 -4.53
N VAL A 210 11.35 16.38 -4.48
CA VAL A 210 10.89 17.74 -4.79
C VAL A 210 11.34 18.74 -3.72
N ALA A 211 11.25 18.38 -2.44
CA ALA A 211 11.73 19.24 -1.36
C ALA A 211 13.24 19.53 -1.46
N ARG A 212 14.05 18.55 -1.88
CA ARG A 212 15.51 18.73 -2.05
C ARG A 212 15.87 19.80 -3.06
N VAL A 213 15.07 19.96 -4.11
CA VAL A 213 15.29 20.97 -5.15
C VAL A 213 14.54 22.29 -4.88
N GLY A 214 13.90 22.42 -3.71
CA GLY A 214 13.21 23.64 -3.28
C GLY A 214 11.79 23.80 -3.83
N GLY A 215 11.15 22.72 -4.30
CA GLY A 215 9.74 22.74 -4.67
C GLY A 215 8.81 22.85 -3.45
N LEU A 216 7.61 23.39 -3.65
CA LEU A 216 6.65 23.71 -2.59
C LEU A 216 5.65 22.58 -2.30
N ALA A 217 5.34 21.75 -3.30
CA ALA A 217 4.51 20.56 -3.17
C ALA A 217 4.80 19.58 -4.31
N ALA A 218 4.50 18.30 -4.08
CA ALA A 218 4.68 17.23 -5.07
C ALA A 218 3.33 16.62 -5.46
N LEU A 219 2.97 16.72 -6.74
CA LEU A 219 1.83 16.01 -7.30
C LEU A 219 2.35 14.88 -8.19
N ILE A 220 1.90 13.65 -7.99
CA ILE A 220 2.32 12.52 -8.84
C ILE A 220 1.17 12.06 -9.72
N ARG A 221 1.48 11.43 -10.86
CA ARG A 221 0.51 10.59 -11.56
C ARG A 221 0.18 9.37 -10.68
N SER A 222 -1.08 8.96 -10.65
CA SER A 222 -1.48 7.73 -9.96
C SER A 222 -0.71 6.50 -10.45
N VAL A 223 -0.27 5.64 -9.51
CA VAL A 223 0.56 4.46 -9.74
C VAL A 223 -0.27 3.29 -10.29
N THR A 224 -0.75 3.46 -11.52
CA THR A 224 -1.62 2.49 -12.21
C THR A 224 -1.35 2.46 -13.71
N PRO A 225 -1.51 1.32 -14.40
CA PRO A 225 -1.48 1.27 -15.86
C PRO A 225 -2.71 1.94 -16.50
N PHE A 226 -3.85 1.97 -15.81
CA PHE A 226 -5.13 2.45 -16.33
C PHE A 226 -5.91 3.24 -15.27
N SER A 227 -6.73 4.19 -15.71
CA SER A 227 -7.50 5.09 -14.85
C SER A 227 -8.89 5.30 -15.43
N ILE A 228 -9.86 5.45 -14.53
CA ILE A 228 -11.24 5.88 -14.82
C ILE A 228 -11.50 7.22 -14.14
N TYR A 229 -10.54 8.15 -14.22
CA TYR A 229 -10.52 9.38 -13.44
C TYR A 229 -10.49 9.16 -11.91
N SER A 230 -9.77 8.14 -11.46
CA SER A 230 -9.64 7.78 -10.03
C SER A 230 -8.20 8.02 -9.54
N PRO A 231 -7.96 8.97 -8.61
CA PRO A 231 -6.64 9.17 -8.04
C PRO A 231 -6.33 8.08 -7.00
N HIS A 232 -5.08 7.61 -6.93
CA HIS A 232 -4.66 6.50 -6.07
C HIS A 232 -3.76 6.98 -4.95
N THR A 233 -4.22 6.80 -3.70
CA THR A 233 -3.40 7.10 -2.53
C THR A 233 -2.35 6.00 -2.29
N GLY A 234 -1.67 6.10 -1.16
CA GLY A 234 -0.70 5.13 -0.70
C GLY A 234 0.40 5.81 0.10
N MET A 235 1.12 4.99 0.85
CA MET A 235 2.14 5.48 1.76
C MET A 235 3.27 6.17 1.00
N MET A 236 3.72 7.30 1.55
CA MET A 236 5.01 7.92 1.28
C MET A 236 5.75 8.17 2.60
N SER A 237 7.05 8.48 2.51
CA SER A 237 7.87 8.72 3.71
C SER A 237 8.73 9.96 3.52
N TYR A 238 8.72 10.86 4.50
CA TYR A 238 9.73 11.89 4.61
C TYR A 238 11.05 11.30 5.12
N SER A 239 12.17 11.75 4.56
CA SER A 239 13.51 11.34 4.99
C SER A 239 14.53 12.45 4.70
N GLY A 240 15.71 12.35 5.32
CA GLY A 240 16.87 13.16 4.94
C GLY A 240 16.84 14.63 5.33
N ASN A 241 16.26 14.99 6.48
CA ASN A 241 16.17 16.36 7.01
C ASN A 241 15.70 17.43 6.00
N VAL A 242 14.84 17.04 5.06
CA VAL A 242 14.22 17.96 4.11
C VAL A 242 13.00 18.62 4.75
N THR A 243 12.66 19.82 4.31
CA THR A 243 11.37 20.44 4.63
C THR A 243 10.24 19.53 4.17
N LYS A 244 9.31 19.22 5.06
CA LYS A 244 8.12 18.45 4.70
C LYS A 244 7.19 19.32 3.85
N ILE A 245 6.86 18.85 2.66
CA ILE A 245 5.98 19.52 1.71
C ILE A 245 4.72 18.70 1.43
N PRO A 246 3.58 19.33 1.12
CA PRO A 246 2.36 18.62 0.72
C PRO A 246 2.60 17.73 -0.50
N ALA A 247 1.92 16.58 -0.51
CA ALA A 247 2.05 15.59 -1.56
C ALA A 247 0.76 14.83 -1.81
N ALA A 248 0.33 14.78 -3.08
CA ALA A 248 -0.90 14.12 -3.51
C ALA A 248 -0.70 13.41 -4.86
N ALA A 249 -1.58 12.47 -5.17
CA ALA A 249 -1.69 11.87 -6.50
C ALA A 249 -2.82 12.53 -7.29
N LEU A 250 -2.56 12.79 -8.56
CA LEU A 250 -3.53 13.16 -9.58
C LEU A 250 -4.05 11.91 -10.29
N THR A 251 -5.21 12.02 -10.93
CA THR A 251 -5.62 11.06 -11.96
C THR A 251 -4.58 10.99 -13.09
N VAL A 252 -4.59 9.88 -13.83
CA VAL A 252 -3.70 9.75 -15.00
C VAL A 252 -4.02 10.81 -16.06
N GLU A 253 -5.30 11.08 -16.25
CA GLU A 253 -5.83 12.00 -17.23
C GLU A 253 -5.39 13.44 -16.95
N ASP A 254 -5.50 13.90 -15.69
CA ASP A 254 -5.09 15.25 -15.29
C ASP A 254 -3.58 15.41 -15.36
N ALA A 255 -2.81 14.43 -14.86
CA ALA A 255 -1.34 14.47 -14.94
C ALA A 255 -0.85 14.53 -16.40
N GLN A 256 -1.43 13.73 -17.29
CA GLN A 256 -1.10 13.75 -18.71
C GLN A 256 -1.58 15.03 -19.41
N MET A 257 -2.73 15.60 -19.01
CA MET A 257 -3.17 16.89 -19.52
C MET A 257 -2.15 17.99 -19.20
N LEU A 258 -1.71 18.06 -17.93
CA LEU A 258 -0.70 19.03 -17.48
C LEU A 258 0.63 18.82 -18.22
N LEU A 259 1.05 17.57 -18.44
CA LEU A 259 2.24 17.25 -19.23
C LEU A 259 2.13 17.76 -20.67
N ARG A 260 0.99 17.54 -21.35
CA ARG A 260 0.77 18.04 -22.71
C ARG A 260 0.77 19.57 -22.77
N MET A 261 0.17 20.23 -21.78
CA MET A 261 0.18 21.71 -21.67
C MET A 261 1.59 22.25 -21.47
N SER A 262 2.33 21.68 -20.51
CA SER A 262 3.71 22.08 -20.24
C SER A 262 4.62 21.90 -21.46
N LYS A 263 4.49 20.80 -22.21
CA LYS A 263 5.25 20.56 -23.44
C LYS A 263 4.97 21.57 -24.56
N ARG A 264 3.81 22.24 -24.54
CA ARG A 264 3.50 23.34 -25.47
C ARG A 264 4.01 24.70 -25.00
N GLY A 265 4.47 24.81 -23.76
CA GLY A 265 4.87 26.08 -23.13
C GLY A 265 3.71 26.84 -22.49
N ASP A 266 2.56 26.18 -22.23
CA ASP A 266 1.44 26.82 -21.54
C ASP A 266 1.85 27.22 -20.10
N PRO A 267 1.55 28.44 -19.62
CA PRO A 267 1.87 28.87 -18.26
C PRO A 267 0.90 28.22 -17.26
N LEU A 268 1.38 27.22 -16.54
CA LEU A 268 0.60 26.43 -15.58
C LEU A 268 0.72 27.00 -14.17
N ARG A 269 -0.43 27.21 -13.52
CA ARG A 269 -0.52 27.64 -12.12
C ARG A 269 -1.60 26.85 -11.41
N ILE A 270 -1.27 26.25 -10.27
CA ILE A 270 -2.19 25.41 -9.48
C ILE A 270 -2.40 26.02 -8.10
N SER A 271 -3.63 25.95 -7.61
CA SER A 271 -4.01 26.16 -6.21
C SER A 271 -4.31 24.81 -5.55
N LEU A 272 -3.49 24.42 -4.57
CA LEU A 272 -3.61 23.17 -3.82
C LEU A 272 -4.06 23.46 -2.39
N TYR A 273 -5.02 22.70 -1.88
CA TYR A 273 -5.43 22.72 -0.49
C TYR A 273 -5.49 21.29 0.06
N MET A 274 -4.88 21.08 1.23
CA MET A 274 -4.90 19.80 1.94
C MET A 274 -4.96 20.04 3.44
N GLU A 275 -5.90 19.41 4.14
CA GLU A 275 -5.98 19.43 5.61
C GLU A 275 -5.08 18.39 6.28
N ALA A 276 -4.44 17.52 5.49
CA ALA A 276 -3.75 16.34 5.98
C ALA A 276 -2.84 16.61 7.19
N GLN A 277 -2.98 15.80 8.23
CA GLN A 277 -2.24 15.99 9.46
C GLN A 277 -1.89 14.67 10.12
N THR A 278 -0.71 14.67 10.74
CA THR A 278 -0.23 13.57 11.57
C THR A 278 -0.48 13.94 13.03
N LEU A 279 -1.24 13.11 13.73
CA LEU A 279 -1.53 13.25 15.15
C LEU A 279 -0.50 12.45 15.98
N ALA A 280 -0.66 12.49 17.30
CA ALA A 280 0.12 11.64 18.18
C ALA A 280 -0.08 10.16 17.83
N ASN A 281 0.95 9.35 18.05
CA ASN A 281 0.82 7.91 17.89
C ASN A 281 -0.29 7.37 18.81
N THR A 282 -0.99 6.36 18.31
CA THR A 282 -2.03 5.67 19.06
C THR A 282 -1.75 4.16 19.11
N THR A 283 -2.52 3.43 19.90
CA THR A 283 -2.44 1.97 19.97
C THR A 283 -3.49 1.36 19.04
N SER A 284 -3.05 0.38 18.24
CA SER A 284 -3.91 -0.55 17.52
C SER A 284 -3.53 -1.98 17.91
N ARG A 285 -4.09 -3.00 17.27
CA ARG A 285 -3.89 -4.41 17.65
C ARG A 285 -3.73 -5.33 16.44
N ASN A 286 -2.69 -6.17 16.46
CA ASN A 286 -2.70 -7.37 15.63
C ASN A 286 -3.73 -8.35 16.18
N THR A 287 -4.42 -9.06 15.31
CA THR A 287 -5.36 -10.13 15.67
C THR A 287 -4.65 -11.47 15.56
N VAL A 288 -4.60 -12.24 16.64
CA VAL A 288 -3.96 -13.55 16.68
C VAL A 288 -4.97 -14.61 17.08
N ALA A 289 -5.00 -15.70 16.33
CA ALA A 289 -5.73 -16.92 16.67
C ALA A 289 -4.91 -18.14 16.29
N GLU A 290 -5.18 -19.26 16.94
CA GLU A 290 -4.42 -20.48 16.79
C GLU A 290 -5.32 -21.66 16.47
N LEU A 291 -4.76 -22.63 15.74
CA LEU A 291 -5.28 -23.98 15.69
C LEU A 291 -4.21 -24.88 16.28
N GLN A 292 -4.43 -25.37 17.51
CA GLN A 292 -3.40 -26.10 18.24
C GLN A 292 -3.05 -27.42 17.52
N GLY A 293 -1.74 -27.62 17.30
CA GLY A 293 -1.22 -28.87 16.76
C GLY A 293 -1.26 -29.99 17.81
N THR A 294 -1.43 -31.23 17.38
CA THR A 294 -1.49 -32.40 18.28
C THR A 294 -0.13 -33.07 18.52
N THR A 295 0.64 -33.33 17.46
CA THR A 295 1.90 -34.10 17.55
C THR A 295 3.12 -33.24 17.86
N HIS A 296 3.17 -32.04 17.26
CA HIS A 296 4.27 -31.08 17.43
C HIS A 296 3.70 -29.67 17.71
N PRO A 297 3.01 -29.46 18.85
CA PRO A 297 2.39 -28.18 19.19
C PRO A 297 3.40 -27.02 19.29
N GLU A 298 4.69 -27.32 19.49
CA GLU A 298 5.78 -26.35 19.56
C GLU A 298 6.17 -25.78 18.19
N LYS A 299 5.86 -26.48 17.10
CA LYS A 299 6.20 -26.05 15.74
C LYS A 299 5.04 -25.30 15.12
N VAL A 300 5.35 -24.17 14.50
CA VAL A 300 4.37 -23.18 14.04
C VAL A 300 4.37 -23.07 12.51
N VAL A 301 3.16 -22.98 11.93
CA VAL A 301 2.91 -22.47 10.58
C VAL A 301 2.14 -21.18 10.70
N VAL A 302 2.68 -20.07 10.18
CA VAL A 302 2.00 -18.77 10.22
C VAL A 302 1.26 -18.54 8.90
N VAL A 303 -0.03 -18.25 8.98
CA VAL A 303 -0.85 -17.73 7.88
C VAL A 303 -1.22 -16.30 8.23
N SER A 304 -0.93 -15.34 7.35
CA SER A 304 -1.12 -13.93 7.68
C SER A 304 -1.71 -13.09 6.56
N GLY A 305 -2.31 -11.99 6.96
CA GLY A 305 -2.84 -10.91 6.13
C GLY A 305 -2.86 -9.60 6.92
N HIS A 306 -3.37 -8.53 6.32
CA HIS A 306 -3.58 -7.27 7.03
C HIS A 306 -5.06 -6.91 7.05
N LEU A 307 -5.53 -6.35 8.16
CA LEU A 307 -6.92 -5.96 8.34
C LEU A 307 -7.16 -4.51 7.93
N ASP A 308 -6.15 -3.65 8.01
CA ASP A 308 -6.28 -2.24 7.65
C ASP A 308 -6.45 -2.02 6.14
N SER A 309 -7.03 -0.89 5.78
CA SER A 309 -7.14 -0.42 4.39
C SER A 309 -6.83 1.07 4.33
N TRP A 310 -6.76 1.64 3.13
CA TRP A 310 -6.79 3.10 3.01
C TRP A 310 -8.19 3.61 3.33
N ASP A 311 -8.26 4.89 3.68
CA ASP A 311 -9.49 5.60 4.04
C ASP A 311 -10.43 5.84 2.85
N VAL A 312 -9.94 5.70 1.62
CA VAL A 312 -10.72 5.79 0.38
C VAL A 312 -11.24 4.43 -0.12
N GLY A 313 -11.04 3.35 0.66
CA GLY A 313 -11.40 1.97 0.31
C GLY A 313 -10.23 1.19 -0.26
#